data_AF-A0A2V7KKM7-F1
#
_entry.id   AF-A0A2V7KKM7-F1
#
_cell.length_a   1.000
_cell.length_b   1.000
_cell.length_c   1.000
_cell.angle_alpha   90.00
_cell.angle_beta   90.00
_cell.angle_gamma   90.00
#
_symmetry.space_group_name_H-M   'P 1'
#
loop_
_entity.id
_entity.type
_entity.pdbx_description
1 polymer ?
#
loop_
_entity_poly.entity_id
_entity_poly.type
_entity_poly.pdbx_seq_one_letter_code
_entity_poly.pdbx_strand_id
1 'polypeptide(L)'
;AAVKQFAQTMITDHSAVNAQAAALAQKLGVTPADNAVSQSLLSGAKQARASLEPLRGAAFDRAYLDREVAYHQAVLDAIDKVLVPTTENAELRKLLTDVRPAIATHLEHAKQLRGQLGSPSRTSK
;
A
#
# COMPACT_ATOMS: atom_id res chain seq x y z
N ALA A 1 -17.32 5.85 -7.65
CA ALA A 1 -17.54 4.42 -7.95
C ALA A 1 -16.22 3.66 -8.11
N ALA A 2 -15.29 4.12 -8.97
CA ALA A 2 -13.98 3.47 -9.15
C ALA A 2 -13.07 3.48 -7.90
N VAL A 3 -13.00 4.60 -7.15
CA VAL A 3 -12.14 4.70 -5.95
C VAL A 3 -12.53 3.70 -4.86
N LYS A 4 -13.83 3.44 -4.68
CA LYS A 4 -14.31 2.40 -3.75
C LYS A 4 -13.92 0.99 -4.20
N GLN A 5 -14.01 0.70 -5.50
CA GLN A 5 -13.62 -0.60 -6.05
C GLN A 5 -12.10 -0.83 -5.93
N PHE A 6 -11.31 0.22 -6.17
CA PHE A 6 -9.88 0.19 -5.89
C PHE A 6 -9.61 -0.09 -4.42
N ALA A 7 -10.25 0.63 -3.49
CA ALA A 7 -10.12 0.36 -2.06
C ALA A 7 -10.53 -1.08 -1.66
N GLN A 8 -11.54 -1.66 -2.31
CA GLN A 8 -11.91 -3.05 -2.09
C GLN A 8 -10.84 -4.03 -2.57
N THR A 9 -10.20 -3.75 -3.71
CA THR A 9 -9.06 -4.52 -4.23
C THR A 9 -7.88 -4.45 -3.25
N MET A 10 -7.58 -3.25 -2.75
CA MET A 10 -6.56 -3.03 -1.72
C MET A 10 -6.81 -3.89 -0.49
N ILE A 11 -8.03 -3.90 0.04
CA ILE A 11 -8.40 -4.70 1.22
C ILE A 11 -8.17 -6.19 0.94
N THR A 12 -8.69 -6.71 -0.18
CA THR A 12 -8.58 -8.13 -0.52
C THR A 12 -7.12 -8.57 -0.64
N ASP A 13 -6.32 -7.84 -1.42
CA ASP A 13 -4.93 -8.21 -1.68
C ASP A 13 -4.06 -8.08 -0.44
N HIS A 14 -4.21 -6.97 0.33
CA HIS A 14 -3.46 -6.81 1.58
C HIS A 14 -3.86 -7.84 2.63
N SER A 15 -5.14 -8.21 2.73
CA SER A 15 -5.55 -9.28 3.65
C SER A 15 -4.87 -10.61 3.31
N ALA A 16 -4.75 -10.95 2.03
CA ALA A 16 -4.05 -12.15 1.60
C ALA A 16 -2.55 -12.10 1.91
N VAL A 17 -1.89 -10.96 1.64
CA VAL A 17 -0.46 -10.76 1.96
C VAL A 17 -0.21 -10.81 3.47
N ASN A 18 -1.06 -10.19 4.28
CA ASN A 18 -0.95 -10.23 5.74
C ASN A 18 -1.08 -11.65 6.28
N ALA A 19 -1.97 -12.47 5.71
CA ALA A 19 -2.10 -13.88 6.08
C ALA A 19 -0.84 -14.69 5.73
N GLN A 20 -0.25 -14.45 4.56
CA GLN A 20 1.02 -15.08 4.16
C GLN A 20 2.18 -14.69 5.09
N ALA A 21 2.29 -13.40 5.43
CA ALA A 21 3.30 -12.90 6.35
C ALA A 21 3.14 -13.47 7.76
N ALA A 22 1.90 -13.56 8.27
CA ALA A 22 1.62 -14.16 9.57
C ALA A 22 1.95 -15.65 9.60
N ALA A 23 1.59 -16.40 8.55
CA ALA A 23 1.91 -17.82 8.44
C ALA A 23 3.43 -18.05 8.38
N LEU A 24 4.17 -17.19 7.65
CA LEU A 24 5.62 -17.26 7.62
C LEU A 24 6.23 -16.95 9.00
N ALA A 25 5.74 -15.92 9.69
CA ALA A 25 6.22 -15.57 11.03
C ALA A 25 6.03 -16.74 12.02
N GLN A 26 4.85 -17.37 11.98
CA GLN A 26 4.56 -18.56 12.78
C GLN A 26 5.48 -19.73 12.43
N LYS A 27 5.68 -20.01 11.13
CA LYS A 27 6.55 -21.08 10.65
C LYS A 27 8.00 -20.89 11.11
N LEU A 28 8.50 -19.65 11.07
CA LEU A 28 9.86 -19.30 11.47
C LEU A 28 10.03 -19.15 12.99
N GLY A 29 8.94 -19.21 13.77
CA GLY A 29 8.98 -18.97 15.21
C GLY A 29 9.42 -17.56 15.57
N VAL A 30 9.21 -16.59 14.68
CA VAL A 30 9.62 -15.20 14.89
C VAL A 30 8.45 -14.37 15.40
N THR A 31 8.69 -13.62 16.47
CA THR A 31 7.73 -12.63 16.97
C THR A 31 8.01 -11.30 16.26
N PRO A 32 7.03 -10.71 15.55
CA PRO A 32 7.17 -9.37 15.02
C PRO A 32 7.56 -8.39 16.13
N ALA A 33 8.64 -7.65 15.92
CA ALA A 33 9.11 -6.65 16.85
C ALA A 33 9.00 -5.27 16.21
N ASP A 34 8.65 -4.28 17.03
CA ASP A 34 8.65 -2.90 16.60
C ASP A 34 10.07 -2.40 16.32
N ASN A 35 10.18 -1.52 15.32
CA ASN A 35 11.42 -0.84 14.95
C ASN A 35 11.11 0.54 14.35
N ALA A 36 12.15 1.31 14.02
CA ALA A 36 11.98 2.65 13.46
C ALA A 36 11.12 2.68 12.18
N VAL A 37 11.20 1.64 11.34
CA VAL A 37 10.37 1.52 10.13
C VAL A 37 8.92 1.23 10.49
N SER A 38 8.64 0.25 11.37
CA SER A 38 7.26 -0.07 11.77
C SER A 38 6.57 1.13 12.45
N GLN A 39 7.28 1.86 13.30
CA GLN A 39 6.78 3.05 13.97
C GLN A 39 6.51 4.20 12.99
N SER A 40 7.40 4.42 12.02
CA SER A 40 7.19 5.40 10.95
C SER A 40 5.94 5.08 10.13
N LEU A 41 5.76 3.82 9.73
CA LEU A 41 4.58 3.37 8.99
C LEU A 41 3.28 3.52 9.81
N LEU A 42 3.30 3.16 11.10
CA LEU A 42 2.17 3.32 12.02
C LEU A 42 1.78 4.80 12.20
N SER A 43 2.76 5.68 12.39
CA SER A 43 2.53 7.12 12.50
C SER A 43 1.93 7.68 11.21
N GLY A 44 2.50 7.32 10.06
CA GLY A 44 2.00 7.73 8.75
C GLY A 44 0.59 7.20 8.45
N ALA A 45 0.20 6.05 8.99
CA ALA A 45 -1.17 5.54 8.89
C ALA A 45 -2.16 6.35 9.76
N LYS A 46 -1.78 6.68 11.00
CA LYS A 46 -2.60 7.52 11.90
C LYS A 46 -2.83 8.91 11.32
N GLN A 47 -1.77 9.54 10.81
CA GLN A 47 -1.86 10.86 10.16
C GLN A 47 -2.77 10.82 8.94
N ALA A 48 -2.60 9.80 8.08
CA ALA A 48 -3.46 9.64 6.90
C ALA A 48 -4.94 9.52 7.27
N ARG A 49 -5.26 8.71 8.28
CA ARG A 49 -6.65 8.59 8.77
C ARG A 49 -7.20 9.93 9.22
N ALA A 50 -6.46 10.67 10.04
CA ALA A 50 -6.89 11.98 10.53
C ALA A 50 -7.09 13.00 9.40
N SER A 51 -6.26 12.98 8.37
CA SER A 51 -6.40 13.87 7.20
C SER A 51 -7.56 13.49 6.28
N LEU A 52 -7.92 12.21 6.19
CA LEU A 52 -8.99 11.72 5.32
C LEU A 52 -10.37 11.80 5.97
N GLU A 53 -10.45 11.62 7.29
CA GLU A 53 -11.70 11.57 8.06
C GLU A 53 -12.64 12.77 7.89
N PRO A 54 -12.19 14.03 7.73
CA PRO A 54 -13.11 15.15 7.49
C PRO A 54 -13.57 15.28 6.02
N LEU A 55 -12.90 14.61 5.08
CA LEU A 55 -13.12 14.82 3.64
C LEU A 55 -14.27 13.99 3.10
N ARG A 56 -15.01 14.51 2.12
CA ARG A 56 -16.12 13.81 1.47
C ARG A 56 -16.03 13.96 -0.04
N GLY A 57 -16.69 13.06 -0.77
CA GLY A 57 -16.82 13.11 -2.23
C GLY A 57 -15.47 13.23 -2.94
N ALA A 58 -15.39 14.10 -3.95
CA ALA A 58 -14.21 14.28 -4.78
C ALA A 58 -12.95 14.69 -3.98
N ALA A 59 -13.11 15.45 -2.89
CA ALA A 59 -11.99 15.83 -2.03
C ALA A 59 -11.39 14.61 -1.31
N PHE A 60 -12.24 13.70 -0.82
CA PHE A 60 -11.81 12.43 -0.23
C PHE A 60 -11.12 11.56 -1.28
N ASP A 61 -11.75 11.37 -2.45
CA ASP A 61 -11.22 10.53 -3.52
C ASP A 61 -9.82 11.00 -3.97
N ARG A 62 -9.62 12.32 -4.10
CA ARG A 62 -8.32 12.92 -4.43
C ARG A 62 -7.28 12.68 -3.33
N ALA A 63 -7.61 12.98 -2.09
CA ALA A 63 -6.68 12.84 -0.97
C ALA A 63 -6.30 11.38 -0.70
N TYR A 64 -7.27 10.46 -0.78
CA TYR A 64 -7.04 9.03 -0.61
C TYR A 64 -6.05 8.51 -1.63
N LEU A 65 -6.31 8.77 -2.92
CA LEU A 65 -5.43 8.30 -3.97
C LEU A 65 -4.05 8.99 -3.96
N ASP A 66 -3.94 10.27 -3.60
CA ASP A 66 -2.63 10.96 -3.45
C ASP A 66 -1.79 10.26 -2.38
N ARG A 67 -2.43 9.88 -1.27
CA ARG A 67 -1.81 9.11 -0.20
C ARG A 67 -1.42 7.71 -0.65
N GLU A 68 -2.28 6.99 -1.38
CA GLU A 68 -1.95 5.64 -1.85
C GLU A 68 -0.75 5.67 -2.81
N VAL A 69 -0.65 6.66 -3.70
CA VAL A 69 0.53 6.84 -4.57
C VAL A 69 1.81 7.04 -3.75
N ALA A 70 1.81 8.00 -2.82
CA ALA A 70 2.99 8.30 -2.02
C ALA A 70 3.42 7.10 -1.15
N TYR A 71 2.45 6.41 -0.55
CA TYR A 71 2.72 5.32 0.37
C TYR A 71 3.21 4.06 -0.33
N HIS A 72 2.57 3.66 -1.43
CA HIS A 72 3.02 2.48 -2.18
C HIS A 72 4.41 2.68 -2.77
N GLN A 73 4.74 3.91 -3.20
CA GLN A 73 6.10 4.25 -3.60
C GLN A 73 7.10 4.08 -2.44
N ALA A 74 6.79 4.62 -1.26
CA ALA A 74 7.66 4.47 -0.08
C ALA A 74 7.84 3.00 0.34
N VAL A 75 6.80 2.18 0.22
CA VAL A 75 6.89 0.74 0.51
C VAL A 75 7.73 0.00 -0.52
N LEU A 76 7.60 0.31 -1.82
CA LEU A 76 8.49 -0.25 -2.85
C LEU A 76 9.95 0.14 -2.60
N ASP A 77 10.21 1.40 -2.26
CA ASP A 77 11.54 1.86 -1.89
C ASP A 77 12.09 1.12 -0.66
N ALA A 78 11.26 0.89 0.36
CA ALA A 78 11.65 0.09 1.52
C ALA A 78 11.96 -1.36 1.14
N ILE A 79 11.13 -2.00 0.30
CA ILE A 79 11.37 -3.37 -0.19
C ILE A 79 12.70 -3.43 -0.95
N ASP A 80 12.89 -2.55 -1.93
CA ASP A 80 14.00 -2.63 -2.88
C ASP A 80 15.34 -2.19 -2.30
N LYS A 81 15.33 -1.16 -1.46
CA LYS A 81 16.56 -0.52 -0.96
C LYS A 81 16.96 -0.98 0.44
N VAL A 82 16.02 -1.50 1.22
CA VAL A 82 16.27 -1.85 2.63
C VAL A 82 15.98 -3.33 2.86
N LEU A 83 14.74 -3.78 2.68
CA LEU A 83 14.31 -5.09 3.19
C LEU A 83 14.91 -6.26 2.39
N VAL A 84 14.78 -6.26 1.06
CA VAL A 84 15.36 -7.33 0.23
C VAL A 84 16.89 -7.40 0.34
N PRO A 85 17.63 -6.27 0.29
CA PRO A 85 19.09 -6.29 0.43
C PRO A 85 19.61 -6.70 1.81
N THR A 86 18.90 -6.34 2.89
CA THR A 86 19.38 -6.56 4.27
C THR A 86 18.82 -7.81 4.94
N THR A 87 17.77 -8.43 4.39
CA THR A 87 17.20 -9.64 4.99
C THR A 87 18.07 -10.86 4.73
N GLU A 88 18.46 -11.56 5.80
CA GLU A 88 19.27 -12.79 5.72
C GLU A 88 18.41 -14.04 5.55
N ASN A 89 17.13 -13.98 5.94
CA ASN A 89 16.21 -15.11 5.82
C ASN A 89 15.70 -15.26 4.38
N ALA A 90 16.02 -16.38 3.74
CA ALA A 90 15.66 -16.64 2.35
C ALA A 90 14.14 -16.71 2.11
N GLU A 91 13.35 -17.21 3.06
CA GLU A 91 11.89 -17.30 2.94
C GLU A 91 11.25 -15.91 3.06
N LEU A 92 11.75 -15.06 3.95
CA LEU A 92 11.32 -13.66 4.06
C LEU A 92 11.70 -12.88 2.79
N ARG A 93 12.93 -13.07 2.28
CA ARG A 93 13.35 -12.46 1.01
C ARG A 93 12.43 -12.88 -0.13
N LYS A 94 12.07 -14.16 -0.19
CA LYS A 94 11.15 -14.68 -1.20
C LYS A 94 9.78 -14.03 -1.07
N LEU A 95 9.19 -13.99 0.13
CA LEU A 95 7.90 -13.34 0.35
C LEU A 95 7.93 -11.87 -0.10
N LEU A 96 8.94 -11.09 0.29
CA LEU A 96 9.09 -9.69 -0.13
C LEU A 96 9.17 -9.54 -1.65
N THR A 97 9.89 -10.45 -2.32
CA THR A 97 10.04 -10.46 -3.78
C THR A 97 8.72 -10.82 -4.48
N ASP A 98 8.00 -11.82 -3.94
CA ASP A 98 6.75 -12.31 -4.50
C ASP A 98 5.61 -11.27 -4.39
N VAL A 99 5.58 -10.47 -3.32
CA VAL A 99 4.51 -9.47 -3.10
C VAL A 99 4.77 -8.14 -3.79
N ARG A 100 6.03 -7.83 -4.13
CA ARG A 100 6.44 -6.57 -4.76
C ARG A 100 5.63 -6.23 -6.04
N PRO A 101 5.35 -7.17 -6.98
CA PRO A 101 4.56 -6.86 -8.17
C PRO A 101 3.13 -6.41 -7.87
N ALA A 102 2.50 -6.93 -6.81
CA ALA A 102 1.16 -6.50 -6.40
C ALA A 102 1.18 -5.04 -5.92
N ILE A 103 2.16 -4.68 -5.09
CA ILE A 103 2.34 -3.30 -4.58
C ILE A 103 2.61 -2.33 -5.75
N ALA A 104 3.41 -2.74 -6.73
CA ALA A 104 3.65 -1.95 -7.94
C ALA A 104 2.37 -1.77 -8.77
N THR A 105 1.55 -2.82 -8.88
CA THR A 105 0.26 -2.76 -9.58
C THR A 105 -0.72 -1.80 -8.88
N HIS A 106 -0.77 -1.84 -7.54
CA HIS A 106 -1.58 -0.91 -6.75
C HIS A 106 -1.13 0.55 -6.94
N LEU A 107 0.17 0.81 -6.96
CA LEU A 107 0.73 2.14 -7.23
C LEU A 107 0.28 2.67 -8.60
N GLU A 108 0.41 1.85 -9.66
CA GLU A 108 0.03 2.28 -11.01
C GLU A 108 -1.49 2.48 -11.15
N HIS A 109 -2.30 1.61 -10.55
CA HIS A 109 -3.75 1.79 -10.53
C HIS A 109 -4.15 3.08 -9.80
N ALA A 110 -3.51 3.38 -8.66
CA ALA A 110 -3.73 4.64 -7.94
C ALA A 110 -3.38 5.86 -8.81
N LYS A 111 -2.22 5.86 -9.48
CA LYS A 111 -1.81 6.94 -10.42
C LYS A 111 -2.81 7.12 -11.56
N GLN A 112 -3.30 6.03 -12.14
CA GLN A 112 -4.29 6.08 -13.22
C GLN A 112 -5.59 6.74 -12.75
N LEU A 113 -6.14 6.29 -11.61
CA LEU A 113 -7.35 6.89 -11.03
C LEU A 113 -7.13 8.36 -10.66
N ARG A 114 -5.95 8.73 -10.14
CA ARG A 114 -5.58 10.13 -9.86
C ARG A 114 -5.66 11.00 -11.12
N GLY A 115 -5.09 10.52 -12.22
CA GLY A 115 -5.10 11.26 -13.49
C GLY A 115 -6.50 11.44 -14.06
N GLN A 116 -7.37 10.45 -13.87
CA GLN A 116 -8.78 10.52 -14.31
C GLN A 116 -9.59 11.54 -13.51
N LEU A 117 -9.29 11.77 -12.23
CA LEU A 117 -9.97 12.79 -11.42
C LEU A 117 -9.63 14.24 -11.84
N GLY A 118 -8.50 14.46 -12.51
CA GLY A 118 -8.06 15.78 -12.98
C GLY A 118 -8.45 16.09 -14.43
N SER A 119 -8.93 15.11 -15.18
CA SER A 119 -9.35 15.28 -16.56
C SER A 119 -10.87 15.50 -16.60
N PRO A 120 -11.40 16.58 -17.20
CA PRO A 120 -12.83 16.67 -17.42
C PRO A 120 -13.27 15.47 -18.27
N SER A 121 -14.32 14.76 -17.81
CA SER A 121 -14.92 13.65 -18.54
C SER A 121 -15.13 14.05 -19.99
N ARG A 122 -14.42 13.37 -20.90
CA ARG A 122 -14.63 13.54 -22.34
C ARG A 122 -15.92 12.80 -22.72
N THR A 123 -17.06 13.37 -22.37
CA THR A 123 -18.35 12.96 -22.95
C THR A 123 -18.42 13.55 -24.35
N SER A 124 -17.93 12.80 -25.34
CA SER A 124 -18.25 13.07 -26.74
C SER A 124 -19.71 12.70 -26.99
N LYS A 125 -20.43 13.66 -27.59
CA LYS A 125 -21.76 13.49 -28.20
C LYS A 125 -21.73 12.48 -29.35
#